data_AF-A0A5E5PZ36-F1
#
_entry.id   AF-A0A5E5PZ36-F1
#
_cell.length_a   1.000
_cell.length_b   1.000
_cell.length_c   1.000
_cell.angle_alpha   90.00
_cell.angle_beta   90.00
_cell.angle_gamma   90.00
#
_symmetry.space_group_name_H-M   'P 1'
#
loop_
_entity.id
_entity.type
_entity.pdbx_description
1 polymer ?
#
loop_
_entity_poly.entity_id
_entity_poly.type
_entity_poly.pdbx_seq_one_letter_code
_entity_poly.pdbx_strand_id
1 'polypeptide(L)'
;MNKTKNIKTNKEQVDKGFIEMADVFIVEANQLCEVKDPDHQLVNAALLYASARFSTFITASLAETKENYQKNIDSAVDFYTKEFNKMLKEHMKQYKVVFDKKPSVKR
;
A
#
# COMPACT_ATOMS: atom_id res chain seq x y z
N MET A 1 -27.93 20.73 -12.77
CA MET A 1 -27.26 19.42 -12.98
C MET A 1 -25.84 19.69 -13.45
N ASN A 2 -24.79 19.40 -12.66
CA ASN A 2 -23.39 19.16 -13.11
C ASN A 2 -22.30 19.08 -12.01
N LYS A 3 -22.60 19.27 -10.72
CA LYS A 3 -21.58 19.06 -9.67
C LYS A 3 -21.24 17.57 -9.45
N THR A 4 -22.22 16.67 -9.52
CA THR A 4 -22.03 15.25 -9.18
C THR A 4 -21.26 14.44 -10.23
N LYS A 5 -21.32 14.80 -11.51
CA LYS A 5 -20.53 14.13 -12.55
C LYS A 5 -19.05 14.50 -12.48
N ASN A 6 -18.73 15.78 -12.24
CA ASN A 6 -17.36 16.28 -12.24
C ASN A 6 -16.51 15.78 -11.04
N ILE A 7 -17.15 15.50 -9.91
CA ILE A 7 -16.49 14.94 -8.71
C ILE A 7 -16.14 13.46 -8.89
N LYS A 8 -16.99 12.69 -9.59
CA LYS A 8 -16.72 11.26 -9.85
C LYS A 8 -15.52 11.06 -10.78
N THR A 9 -15.45 11.83 -11.87
CA THR A 9 -14.33 11.75 -12.83
C THR A 9 -12.99 12.10 -12.20
N ASN A 10 -12.97 13.07 -11.27
CA ASN A 10 -11.75 13.48 -10.59
C ASN A 10 -11.29 12.41 -9.57
N LYS A 11 -12.21 11.84 -8.80
CA LYS A 11 -11.88 10.75 -7.86
C LYS A 11 -11.37 9.50 -8.58
N GLU A 12 -12.02 9.09 -9.67
CA GLU A 12 -11.57 7.95 -10.49
C GLU A 12 -10.17 8.17 -11.10
N GLN A 13 -9.83 9.41 -11.47
CA GLN A 13 -8.49 9.76 -11.96
C GLN A 13 -7.43 9.74 -10.85
N VAL A 14 -7.75 10.26 -9.65
CA VAL A 14 -6.86 10.20 -8.49
C VAL A 14 -6.61 8.75 -8.07
N ASP A 15 -7.66 7.93 -8.05
CA ASP A 15 -7.56 6.49 -7.74
C ASP A 15 -6.70 5.76 -8.78
N LYS A 16 -6.83 6.11 -10.07
CA LYS A 16 -6.00 5.55 -11.14
C LYS A 16 -4.52 5.91 -10.99
N GLY A 17 -4.19 7.19 -10.75
CA GLY A 17 -2.81 7.61 -10.56
C GLY A 17 -2.17 6.97 -9.33
N PHE A 18 -2.94 6.78 -8.25
CA PHE A 18 -2.49 6.05 -7.07
C PHE A 18 -2.15 4.58 -7.39
N ILE A 19 -3.02 3.88 -8.12
CA ILE A 19 -2.80 2.49 -8.53
C ILE A 19 -1.57 2.38 -9.43
N GLU A 20 -1.44 3.26 -10.43
CA GLU A 20 -0.28 3.26 -11.33
C GLU A 20 1.04 3.47 -10.58
N MET A 21 1.06 4.33 -9.55
CA MET A 21 2.24 4.47 -8.68
C MET A 21 2.50 3.23 -7.84
N ALA A 22 1.45 2.58 -7.31
CA ALA A 22 1.59 1.32 -6.57
C ALA A 22 2.19 0.21 -7.44
N ASP A 23 1.75 0.13 -8.70
CA ASP A 23 2.25 -0.85 -9.67
C ASP A 23 3.74 -0.69 -9.95
N VAL A 24 4.28 0.54 -9.96
CA VAL A 24 5.73 0.76 -10.07
C VAL A 24 6.48 0.04 -8.96
N PHE A 25 6.05 0.14 -7.70
CA PHE A 25 6.71 -0.56 -6.60
C PHE A 25 6.60 -2.08 -6.71
N ILE A 26 5.47 -2.59 -7.23
CA ILE A 26 5.25 -4.02 -7.45
C ILE A 26 6.16 -4.53 -8.58
N VAL A 27 6.33 -3.78 -9.66
CA VAL A 27 7.25 -4.13 -10.76
C VAL A 27 8.68 -4.28 -10.22
N GLU A 28 9.16 -3.31 -9.44
CA GLU A 28 10.49 -3.38 -8.83
C GLU A 28 10.62 -4.56 -7.86
N ALA A 29 9.60 -4.82 -7.02
CA ALA A 29 9.60 -5.97 -6.13
C ALA A 29 9.63 -7.30 -6.90
N ASN A 30 8.91 -7.40 -8.02
CA ASN A 30 8.92 -8.59 -8.87
C ASN A 30 10.30 -8.81 -9.50
N GLN A 31 10.97 -7.76 -9.98
CA GLN A 31 12.34 -7.86 -10.52
C GLN A 31 13.33 -8.40 -9.47
N LEU A 32 13.20 -7.98 -8.20
CA LEU A 32 14.03 -8.52 -7.11
C LEU A 32 13.79 -10.02 -6.83
N CYS A 33 12.65 -10.55 -7.27
CA CYS A 33 12.31 -11.98 -7.20
C CYS A 33 12.77 -12.78 -8.42
N GLU A 34 13.36 -12.16 -9.46
CA GLU A 34 13.81 -12.87 -10.68
C GLU A 34 15.23 -13.48 -10.55
N VAL A 35 15.79 -13.49 -9.35
CA VAL A 35 17.11 -14.07 -9.06
C VAL A 35 17.07 -15.60 -8.93
N LYS A 36 18.24 -16.25 -9.03
CA LYS A 36 18.38 -17.68 -8.75
C LYS A 36 18.11 -17.92 -7.24
N ASP A 37 17.08 -18.70 -6.93
CA ASP A 37 16.58 -18.98 -5.58
C ASP A 37 16.02 -17.73 -4.85
N PRO A 38 14.88 -17.18 -5.30
CA PRO A 38 14.35 -15.94 -4.76
C PRO A 38 13.67 -16.13 -3.40
N ASP A 39 14.00 -15.28 -2.43
CA ASP A 39 13.30 -15.20 -1.15
C ASP A 39 12.22 -14.11 -1.21
N HIS A 40 11.01 -14.51 -1.62
CA HIS A 40 9.87 -13.60 -1.72
C HIS A 40 9.47 -13.00 -0.36
N GLN A 41 9.75 -13.68 0.75
CA GLN A 41 9.44 -13.18 2.09
C GLN A 41 10.39 -12.05 2.46
N LEU A 42 11.68 -12.21 2.13
CA LEU A 42 12.68 -11.15 2.30
C LEU A 42 12.36 -9.93 1.44
N VAL A 43 11.98 -10.11 0.17
CA VAL A 43 11.59 -8.99 -0.71
C VAL A 43 10.36 -8.26 -0.15
N ASN A 44 9.34 -9.00 0.30
CA ASN A 44 8.17 -8.39 0.94
C ASN A 44 8.54 -7.63 2.24
N ALA A 45 9.42 -8.20 3.07
CA ALA A 45 9.90 -7.54 4.29
C ALA A 45 10.69 -6.26 3.95
N ALA A 46 11.52 -6.28 2.90
CA ALA A 46 12.25 -5.13 2.41
C ALA A 46 11.30 -4.03 1.89
N LEU A 47 10.24 -4.39 1.17
CA LEU A 47 9.22 -3.43 0.71
C LEU A 47 8.48 -2.77 1.88
N LEU A 48 8.11 -3.54 2.90
CA LEU A 48 7.50 -3.00 4.13
C LEU A 48 8.46 -2.05 4.86
N TYR A 49 9.75 -2.41 4.95
CA TYR A 49 10.77 -1.55 5.54
C TYR A 49 10.98 -0.25 4.74
N ALA A 50 11.00 -0.33 3.41
CA ALA A 50 11.09 0.84 2.53
C ALA A 50 9.89 1.78 2.72
N SER A 51 8.69 1.24 2.80
CA SER A 51 7.47 2.00 3.10
C SER A 51 7.58 2.74 4.43
N ALA A 52 8.02 2.07 5.51
CA ALA A 52 8.21 2.70 6.82
C ALA A 52 9.22 3.86 6.79
N ARG A 53 10.33 3.71 6.06
CA ARG A 53 11.33 4.77 5.90
C ARG A 53 10.76 5.97 5.15
N PHE A 54 10.02 5.72 4.07
CA PHE A 54 9.40 6.79 3.29
C PHE A 54 8.34 7.54 4.11
N SER A 55 7.46 6.82 4.80
CA SER A 55 6.49 7.40 5.74
C SER A 55 7.15 8.25 6.83
N THR A 56 8.26 7.77 7.39
CA THR A 56 9.04 8.52 8.39
C THR A 56 9.62 9.80 7.80
N PHE A 57 10.18 9.73 6.59
CA PHE A 57 10.68 10.90 5.87
C PHE A 57 9.58 11.94 5.65
N ILE A 58 8.40 11.55 5.17
CA ILE A 58 7.26 12.47 4.98
C ILE A 58 6.87 13.13 6.31
N THR A 59 6.74 12.37 7.40
CA THR A 59 6.41 12.92 8.71
C THR A 59 7.47 13.91 9.20
N ALA A 60 8.75 13.60 8.99
CA ALA A 60 9.85 14.50 9.34
C ALA A 60 9.85 15.77 8.48
N SER A 61 9.63 15.65 7.17
CA SER A 61 9.60 16.78 6.23
C SER A 61 8.44 17.74 6.48
N LEU A 62 7.34 17.28 7.08
CA LEU A 62 6.20 18.10 7.47
C LEU A 62 6.35 18.74 8.86
N ALA A 63 7.36 18.34 9.63
CA ALA A 63 7.61 18.91 10.95
C ALA A 63 8.51 20.15 10.85
N GLU A 64 8.00 21.28 11.35
CA GLU A 64 8.77 22.55 11.38
C GLU A 64 9.92 22.53 12.39
N THR A 65 9.77 21.77 13.47
CA THR A 65 10.76 21.65 14.55
C THR A 65 10.86 20.21 15.06
N LYS A 66 11.95 19.91 15.76
CA LYS A 66 12.14 18.63 16.44
C LYS A 66 11.03 18.37 17.47
N GLU A 67 10.59 19.40 18.19
CA GLU A 67 9.52 19.30 19.17
C GLU A 67 8.18 18.97 18.51
N ASN A 68 7.89 19.58 17.35
CA ASN A 68 6.70 19.27 16.57
C ASN A 68 6.74 17.83 16.05
N TYR A 69 7.90 17.40 15.50
CA TYR A 69 8.09 16.02 15.07
C TYR A 69 7.83 15.03 16.22
N GLN A 70 8.45 15.25 17.38
CA GLN A 70 8.35 14.36 18.54
C GLN A 70 6.90 14.22 19.05
N LYS A 71 6.13 15.32 19.04
CA LYS A 71 4.70 15.30 19.42
C LYS A 71 3.83 14.51 18.42
N ASN A 72 4.25 14.44 17.16
CA ASN A 72 3.47 13.84 16.09
C ASN A 72 3.82 12.37 15.81
N ILE A 73 4.91 11.82 16.39
CA ILE A 73 5.37 10.44 16.14
C ILE A 73 4.24 9.43 16.36
N ASP A 74 3.61 9.43 17.53
CA ASP A 74 2.60 8.42 17.88
C ASP A 74 1.38 8.51 16.97
N SER A 75 0.96 9.73 16.63
CA SER A 75 -0.17 9.97 15.73
C SER A 75 0.15 9.54 14.30
N ALA A 76 1.38 9.76 13.83
CA ALA A 76 1.83 9.31 12.52
C ALA A 76 1.92 7.78 12.44
N VAL A 77 2.49 7.13 13.47
CA VAL A 77 2.56 5.65 13.55
C VAL A 77 1.16 5.04 13.54
N ASP A 78 0.22 5.58 14.33
CA ASP A 78 -1.16 5.13 14.36
C ASP A 78 -1.85 5.31 13.00
N PHE A 79 -1.65 6.46 12.34
CA PHE A 79 -2.20 6.73 11.01
C PHE A 79 -1.70 5.71 9.96
N TYR A 80 -0.38 5.54 9.82
CA TYR A 80 0.18 4.65 8.80
C TYR A 80 -0.18 3.19 9.04
N THR A 81 -0.15 2.73 10.29
CA THR A 81 -0.50 1.34 10.63
C THR A 81 -1.99 1.05 10.38
N LYS A 82 -2.88 1.99 10.68
CA LYS A 82 -4.33 1.87 10.38
C LYS A 82 -4.61 1.81 8.89
N GLU A 83 -4.04 2.70 8.10
CA GLU A 83 -4.25 2.68 6.65
C GLU A 83 -3.66 1.43 6.00
N PHE A 84 -2.45 1.01 6.40
CA PHE A 84 -1.87 -0.25 5.92
C PHE A 84 -2.76 -1.46 6.28
N ASN A 85 -3.23 -1.53 7.53
CA ASN A 85 -4.10 -2.62 7.97
C ASN A 85 -5.41 -2.69 7.17
N LYS A 86 -6.01 -1.54 6.86
CA LYS A 86 -7.23 -1.42 6.06
C LYS A 86 -7.01 -1.92 4.63
N MET A 87 -5.95 -1.46 3.96
CA MET A 87 -5.60 -1.91 2.60
C MET A 87 -5.31 -3.41 2.57
N LEU A 88 -4.48 -3.90 3.49
CA LEU A 88 -4.14 -5.32 3.58
C LEU A 88 -5.39 -6.19 3.80
N LYS A 89 -6.27 -5.81 4.73
CA LYS A 89 -7.52 -6.55 4.97
C LYS A 89 -8.40 -6.59 3.72
N GLU A 90 -8.47 -5.51 2.97
CA GLU A 90 -9.28 -5.45 1.76
C GLU A 90 -8.72 -6.37 0.66
N HIS A 91 -7.41 -6.34 0.41
CA HIS A 91 -6.78 -7.26 -0.54
C HIS A 91 -6.89 -8.72 -0.10
N MET A 92 -6.73 -9.02 1.19
CA MET A 92 -6.91 -10.38 1.71
C MET A 92 -8.33 -10.89 1.51
N LYS A 93 -9.37 -10.05 1.66
CA LYS A 93 -10.76 -10.43 1.34
C LYS A 93 -10.93 -10.73 -0.14
N GLN A 94 -10.38 -9.90 -1.03
CA GLN A 94 -10.45 -10.11 -2.48
C GLN A 94 -9.81 -11.44 -2.88
N TYR A 95 -8.72 -11.82 -2.22
CA TYR A 95 -8.04 -13.09 -2.50
C TYR A 95 -8.82 -14.33 -2.02
N LYS A 96 -9.75 -14.21 -1.06
CA LYS A 96 -10.63 -15.32 -0.64
C LYS A 96 -11.46 -15.89 -1.78
N VAL A 97 -11.90 -15.01 -2.70
CA VAL A 97 -12.70 -15.39 -3.87
C VAL A 97 -11.96 -16.37 -4.80
N VAL A 98 -10.62 -16.36 -4.79
CA VAL A 98 -9.79 -17.32 -5.55
C VAL A 98 -9.99 -18.75 -5.02
N PHE A 99 -10.18 -18.92 -3.71
CA PHE A 99 -10.39 -20.23 -3.09
C PHE A 99 -11.82 -20.73 -3.25
N ASP A 100 -12.80 -19.83 -3.26
CA ASP A 100 -14.22 -20.17 -3.47
C ASP A 100 -14.50 -20.64 -4.92
N LYS A 101 -13.62 -20.28 -5.87
CA LYS A 101 -13.75 -20.65 -7.28
C LYS A 101 -13.15 -22.01 -7.66
N LYS A 102 -12.53 -22.75 -6.75
CA LYS A 102 -12.13 -24.15 -7.06
C LYS A 102 -13.39 -25.02 -7.11
N PRO A 103 -13.81 -25.54 -8.28
CA PRO A 103 -14.81 -26.58 -8.28
C PRO A 103 -14.17 -27.81 -7.63
N SER A 104 -14.92 -28.46 -6.75
CA SER A 104 -14.63 -29.81 -6.28
C SER A 104 -14.40 -30.72 -7.49
N VAL A 105 -13.14 -30.93 -7.87
CA VAL A 105 -12.78 -32.06 -8.73
C VAL A 105 -13.04 -33.29 -7.88
N LYS A 106 -14.19 -33.94 -8.10
CA LYS A 106 -14.44 -35.28 -7.59
C LYS A 106 -13.29 -36.16 -8.10
N ARG A 107 -12.48 -36.67 -7.16
CA ARG A 107 -11.57 -37.79 -7.42
C ARG A 107 -12.38 -39.05 -7.64
#